data_AF-A0A563U3C6-F1
#
_entry.id   AF-A0A563U3C6-F1
#
_cell.length_a   1.000
_cell.length_b   1.000
_cell.length_c   1.000
_cell.angle_alpha   90.00
_cell.angle_beta   90.00
_cell.angle_gamma   90.00
#
_symmetry.space_group_name_H-M   'P 1'
#
loop_
_entity.id
_entity.type
_entity.pdbx_description
1 polymer ?
#
loop_
_entity_poly.entity_id
_entity_poly.type
_entity_poly.pdbx_seq_one_letter_code
_entity_poly.pdbx_strand_id
1 'polypeptide(L)' 'MKTITTTGDPNTLNSVRVPKTQEFHDHEEVRIESTDQNSHVIRTIFRVVDAGEDKWELQFD' A
#
# COMPACT_ATOMS: atom_id res chain seq x y z
N MET A 1 9.65 -6.92 5.30
CA MET A 1 8.84 -6.46 4.16
C MET A 1 7.39 -6.69 4.50
N LYS A 2 6.58 -5.64 4.52
CA LYS A 2 5.15 -5.73 4.86
C LYS A 2 4.34 -6.08 3.61
N THR A 3 3.25 -6.83 3.79
CA THR A 3 2.32 -7.16 2.71
C THR A 3 1.00 -6.42 2.90
N ILE A 4 0.51 -5.80 1.84
CA ILE A 4 -0.76 -5.08 1.78
C ILE A 4 -1.63 -5.76 0.74
N THR A 5 -2.89 -6.02 1.08
CA THR A 5 -3.86 -6.59 0.15
C THR A 5 -4.74 -5.49 -0.45
N THR A 6 -5.03 -5.60 -1.74
CA THR A 6 -5.93 -4.70 -2.47
C THR A 6 -6.81 -5.49 -3.44
N THR A 7 -7.88 -4.86 -3.92
CA THR A 7 -8.65 -5.34 -5.07
C THR A 7 -8.15 -4.68 -6.35
N GLY A 8 -8.22 -5.37 -7.50
CA GLY A 8 -7.76 -4.88 -8.79
C GLY A 8 -6.30 -5.23 -9.11
N ASP A 9 -5.76 -4.61 -10.16
CA ASP A 9 -4.38 -4.82 -10.59
C ASP A 9 -3.41 -3.90 -9.80
N PRO A 10 -2.56 -4.45 -8.94
CA PRO A 10 -1.66 -3.68 -8.10
C PRO A 10 -0.55 -2.99 -8.91
N ASN A 11 -0.32 -3.37 -10.17
CA ASN A 11 0.64 -2.68 -11.04
C ASN A 11 0.18 -1.28 -11.46
N THR A 12 -1.12 -1.03 -11.44
CA THR A 12 -1.73 0.25 -11.86
C THR A 12 -2.04 1.18 -10.70
N LEU A 13 -1.65 0.79 -9.48
CA LEU A 13 -2.11 1.40 -8.24
C LEU A 13 -1.15 2.47 -7.74
N ASN A 14 -1.64 3.72 -7.68
CA ASN A 14 -0.84 4.88 -7.26
C ASN A 14 -0.95 5.17 -5.75
N SER A 15 -2.03 4.70 -5.10
CA SER A 15 -2.15 4.80 -3.65
C SER A 15 -3.08 3.74 -3.06
N VAL A 16 -2.82 3.36 -1.81
CA VAL A 16 -3.66 2.44 -1.03
C VAL A 16 -3.94 3.00 0.35
N ARG A 17 -5.15 2.78 0.87
CA ARG A 17 -5.50 3.09 2.25
C ARG A 17 -5.41 1.85 3.11
N VAL A 18 -4.64 1.93 4.18
CA VAL A 18 -4.39 0.81 5.11
C VAL A 18 -4.70 1.24 6.54
N PRO A 19 -5.16 0.32 7.41
CA PRO A 19 -5.36 0.64 8.82
C PRO A 19 -4.06 1.08 9.52
N LYS A 20 -4.15 1.97 10.51
CA LYS A 20 -3.04 2.38 11.38
C LYS A 20 -2.67 1.33 12.43
N THR A 21 -2.81 0.04 12.10
CA THR A 21 -2.41 -1.09 12.97
C THR A 21 -0.90 -1.31 12.97
N GLN A 22 -0.22 -0.80 11.94
CA GLN A 22 1.23 -0.81 11.81
C GLN A 22 1.71 0.56 11.31
N GLU A 23 2.93 0.92 11.70
CA GLU A 23 3.59 2.11 11.18
C GLU A 23 4.19 1.82 9.80
N PHE A 24 4.25 2.84 8.96
CA PHE A 24 4.90 2.81 7.66
C PHE A 24 5.78 4.04 7.53
N HIS A 25 6.83 3.94 6.72
CA HIS A 25 7.74 5.04 6.47
C HIS A 25 7.90 5.32 4.97
N ASP A 26 8.17 6.57 4.65
CA ASP A 26 8.56 6.96 3.28
C ASP A 26 9.81 6.18 2.87
N HIS A 27 9.88 5.81 1.59
CA HIS A 27 10.92 4.97 0.98
C HIS A 27 11.00 3.53 1.50
N GLU A 28 10.01 3.06 2.27
CA GLU A 28 9.89 1.65 2.64
C GLU A 28 9.33 0.83 1.46
N GLU A 29 9.92 -0.35 1.20
CA GLU A 29 9.39 -1.31 0.23
C GLU A 29 8.29 -2.17 0.83
N VAL A 30 7.15 -2.21 0.15
CA VAL A 30 6.00 -3.04 0.51
C VAL A 30 5.57 -3.92 -0.66
N ARG A 31 5.06 -5.10 -0.33
CA ARG A 31 4.47 -6.02 -1.29
C ARG A 31 2.97 -5.75 -1.35
N ILE A 32 2.45 -5.42 -2.52
CA ILE A 32 1.02 -5.25 -2.76
C ILE A 32 0.51 -6.50 -3.47
N GLU A 33 -0.46 -7.18 -2.87
CA GLU A 33 -1.09 -8.38 -3.41
C GLU A 33 -2.54 -8.11 -3.79
N SER A 34 -2.89 -8.53 -5.01
CA SER A 34 -4.27 -8.56 -5.49
C SER A 34 -5.01 -9.73 -4.87
N THR A 35 -6.16 -9.45 -4.26
CA THR A 35 -7.03 -10.50 -3.70
C THR A 35 -7.89 -11.19 -4.77
N ASP A 36 -8.04 -10.57 -5.94
CA ASP A 36 -8.93 -11.01 -7.03
C ASP A 36 -8.19 -11.48 -8.30
N GLN A 37 -6.92 -11.09 -8.51
CA GLN A 37 -6.18 -11.40 -9.74
C GLN A 37 -4.93 -12.28 -9.54
N ASN A 38 -4.68 -12.78 -8.32
CA ASN A 38 -3.51 -13.60 -7.98
C ASN A 38 -2.17 -12.99 -8.47
N SER A 39 -2.09 -11.67 -8.50
CA SER A 39 -0.94 -10.89 -8.93
C SER A 39 -0.37 -10.10 -7.76
N HIS A 40 0.91 -9.76 -7.85
CA HIS A 40 1.58 -8.96 -6.82
C HIS A 40 2.67 -8.08 -7.43
N VAL A 41 3.00 -7.00 -6.73
CA VAL A 41 4.09 -6.10 -7.09
C VAL A 41 4.79 -5.61 -5.83
N ILE A 42 6.08 -5.30 -5.94
CA ILE A 42 6.83 -4.60 -4.90
C ILE A 42 6.84 -3.12 -5.27
N ARG A 43 6.42 -2.27 -4.35
CA ARG A 43 6.37 -0.81 -4.52
C ARG A 43 7.11 -0.15 -3.38
N THR A 44 7.81 0.92 -3.70
CA THR A 44 8.42 1.81 -2.74
C THR A 44 7.40 2.87 -2.36
N ILE A 45 7.16 3.06 -1.07
CA ILE A 45 6.28 4.14 -0.59
C ILE A 45 6.96 5.46 -0.93
N PHE A 46 6.31 6.29 -1.74
CA PHE A 46 6.72 7.66 -1.99
C PHE A 46 6.41 8.55 -0.79
N ARG A 47 5.20 8.40 -0.23
CA ARG A 47 4.73 9.20 0.90
C ARG A 47 3.67 8.47 1.72
N VAL A 48 3.77 8.59 3.05
CA VAL A 48 2.70 8.21 3.99
C VAL A 48 1.92 9.46 4.40
N VAL A 49 0.59 9.41 4.28
CA VAL A 49 -0.31 10.50 4.65
C VAL A 49 -1.34 10.01 5.67
N ASP A 50 -1.66 10.84 6.67
CA ASP A 50 -2.80 10.60 7.54
C ASP A 50 -4.10 10.79 6.76
N ALA A 51 -4.81 9.70 6.51
CA ALA A 51 -6.05 9.70 5.73
C ALA A 51 -7.31 9.90 6.59
N GLY A 52 -7.15 10.16 7.89
CA GLY A 52 -8.24 10.19 8.86
C GLY A 52 -8.74 8.79 9.24
N GLU A 53 -9.70 8.74 10.19
CA GLU A 53 -10.43 7.52 10.60
C GLU A 53 -9.55 6.26 10.71
N ASP A 54 -8.45 6.37 11.44
CA ASP A 54 -7.53 5.25 11.72
C ASP A 54 -6.92 4.59 10.48
N LYS A 55 -6.74 5.36 9.39
CA LYS A 55 -6.08 4.90 8.17
C LYS A 55 -4.87 5.75 7.80
N TRP A 56 -3.84 5.07 7.30
CA TRP A 56 -2.78 5.66 6.49
C TRP A 56 -3.18 5.59 5.02
N GLU A 57 -2.82 6.59 4.24
CA GLU A 57 -2.76 6.50 2.78
C GLU A 57 -1.29 6.40 2.38
N LEU A 58 -0.92 5.30 1.73
CA LEU A 58 0.41 5.08 1.18
C LEU A 58 0.35 5.41 -0.30
N GLN A 59 1.17 6.37 -0.71
CA GLN A 59 1.29 6.79 -2.10
C GLN A 59 2.55 6.16 -2.70
N PHE A 60 2.46 5.71 -3.94
CA PHE A 60 3.52 5.07 -4.71
C PHE A 60 3.85 5.92 -5.94
N ASP A 61 5.09 5.86 -6.40
CA ASP A 61 5.53 6.42 -7.69
C ASP A 61 5.24 5.44 -8.85
#